data_AF-A0A3R9QWC6-F1
#
_entry.id   AF-A0A3R9QWC6-F1
#
_cell.length_a   1.000
_cell.length_b   1.000
_cell.length_c   1.000
_cell.angle_alpha   90.00
_cell.angle_beta   90.00
_cell.angle_gamma   90.00
#
_symmetry.space_group_name_H-M   'P 1'
#
loop_
_entity.id
_entity.type
_entity.pdbx_description
1 polymer ?
#
loop_
_entity_poly.entity_id
_entity_poly.type
_entity_poly.pdbx_seq_one_letter_code
_entity_poly.pdbx_strand_id
1 'polypeptide(L)' 'MEKPALEIWKESPIFKALRNRSNLKGYCASCRYRETCGGCRARALAYTGDLFVSDLCVPLYS' A
#
# COMPACT_ATOMS: atom_id res chain seq x y z
N MET A 1 -26.87 4.39 7.58
CA MET A 1 -27.09 3.75 6.27
C MET A 1 -25.90 2.90 5.94
N GLU A 2 -26.11 1.62 5.72
CA GLU A 2 -25.07 0.69 5.28
C GLU A 2 -24.94 0.76 3.75
N LYS A 3 -23.71 0.70 3.24
CA LYS A 3 -23.42 0.69 1.80
C LYS A 3 -23.22 -0.74 1.31
N PRO A 4 -23.60 -1.06 0.06
CA PRO A 4 -23.24 -2.35 -0.53
C PRO A 4 -21.73 -2.58 -0.51
N ALA A 5 -21.28 -3.79 -0.14
CA ALA A 5 -19.86 -4.12 -0.09
C ALA A 5 -19.14 -3.87 -1.43
N LEU A 6 -19.83 -4.10 -2.54
CA LEU A 6 -19.32 -3.82 -3.89
C LEU A 6 -19.07 -2.32 -4.12
N GLU A 7 -19.94 -1.45 -3.59
CA GLU A 7 -19.74 0.00 -3.66
C GLU A 7 -18.51 0.41 -2.85
N ILE A 8 -18.37 -0.10 -1.62
CA ILE A 8 -17.20 0.18 -0.76
C ILE A 8 -15.92 -0.27 -1.46
N TRP A 9 -15.89 -1.49 -2.00
CA TRP A 9 -14.73 -2.03 -2.70
C TRP A 9 -14.32 -1.16 -3.89
N LYS A 10 -15.27 -0.70 -4.70
CA LYS A 10 -14.98 0.11 -5.90
C LYS A 10 -14.64 1.56 -5.56
N GLU A 11 -15.44 2.18 -4.71
CA GLU A 11 -15.46 3.65 -4.56
C GLU A 11 -14.63 4.17 -3.40
N SER A 12 -14.28 3.32 -2.44
CA SER A 12 -13.51 3.75 -1.27
C SER A 12 -12.18 4.40 -1.66
N PRO A 13 -11.87 5.61 -1.15
CA PRO A 13 -10.63 6.31 -1.46
C PRO A 13 -9.38 5.48 -1.15
N ILE A 14 -9.40 4.71 -0.05
CA ILE A 14 -8.24 3.90 0.34
C ILE A 14 -8.00 2.75 -0.63
N PHE A 15 -9.05 2.07 -1.09
CA PHE A 15 -8.91 0.99 -2.06
C PHE A 15 -8.47 1.51 -3.42
N LYS A 16 -8.98 2.68 -3.84
CA LYS A 16 -8.48 3.36 -5.05
C LYS A 16 -7.00 3.71 -4.93
N ALA A 17 -6.58 4.27 -3.79
CA ALA A 17 -5.19 4.64 -3.55
C ALA A 17 -4.24 3.42 -3.50
N LEU A 18 -4.67 2.31 -2.89
CA LEU A 18 -3.90 1.05 -2.81
C LEU A 18 -3.75 0.37 -4.18
N ARG A 19 -4.73 0.49 -5.06
CA ARG A 19 -4.66 -0.02 -6.45
C ARG A 19 -3.75 0.83 -7.33
N ASN A 20 -3.66 2.14 -7.06
CA ASN A 20 -2.78 3.01 -7.82
C ASN A 20 -1.31 2.79 -7.44
N ARG A 21 -0.58 2.04 -8.28
CA ARG A 21 0.85 1.75 -8.10
C ARG A 21 1.75 2.98 -8.20
N SER A 22 1.29 4.09 -8.77
CA SER A 22 2.05 5.35 -8.79
C SER A 22 2.21 5.98 -7.40
N ASN A 23 1.40 5.57 -6.43
CA ASN A 23 1.50 6.07 -5.07
C ASN A 23 2.69 5.48 -4.31
N LEU A 24 3.26 4.35 -4.78
CA LEU A 24 4.39 3.70 -4.14
C LEU A 24 5.61 4.63 -4.06
N LYS A 25 6.27 4.63 -2.91
CA LYS A 25 7.44 5.45 -2.58
C LYS A 25 8.67 4.56 -2.30
N GLY A 26 9.83 5.20 -2.20
CA GLY A 26 11.09 4.53 -1.89
C GLY A 26 11.49 3.51 -2.97
N TYR A 27 12.10 2.41 -2.55
CA TYR A 27 12.58 1.37 -3.48
C TYR A 27 11.46 0.78 -4.35
N CYS A 28 10.26 0.63 -3.79
CA CYS A 28 9.12 0.06 -4.52
C CYS A 28 8.65 0.96 -5.67
N ALA A 29 8.95 2.27 -5.66
CA ALA A 29 8.55 3.20 -6.72
C ALA A 29 9.23 2.88 -8.06
N SER A 30 10.50 2.46 -8.02
CA SER A 30 11.32 2.13 -9.20
C SER A 30 11.60 0.63 -9.35
N CYS A 31 10.96 -0.21 -8.55
CA CYS A 31 11.18 -1.65 -8.58
C CYS A 31 10.64 -2.27 -9.89
N ARG A 32 11.42 -3.15 -10.52
CA ARG A 32 11.02 -3.88 -11.74
C ARG A 32 9.74 -4.72 -11.56
N TYR A 33 9.38 -5.04 -10.32
CA TYR A 33 8.20 -5.85 -9.98
C TYR A 33 7.02 -5.00 -9.50
N ARG A 34 7.06 -3.66 -9.60
CA ARG A 34 6.06 -2.72 -9.04
C ARG A 34 4.60 -3.07 -9.35
N GLU A 35 4.33 -3.59 -10.54
CA GLU A 35 2.97 -3.90 -10.98
C GLU A 35 2.41 -5.18 -10.33
N THR A 36 3.27 -6.17 -10.11
CA THR A 36 2.89 -7.48 -9.56
C THR A 36 3.09 -7.57 -8.06
N CYS A 37 4.15 -6.95 -7.55
CA CYS A 37 4.51 -6.87 -6.14
C CYS A 37 4.57 -5.41 -5.69
N GLY A 38 4.02 -5.13 -4.53
CA GLY A 38 4.31 -3.90 -3.78
C GLY A 38 4.94 -4.19 -2.43
N GLY A 39 4.79 -5.42 -1.92
CA GLY A 39 4.93 -5.77 -0.52
C GLY A 39 3.63 -5.60 0.29
N CYS A 40 3.68 -5.88 1.59
CA CYS A 40 2.54 -5.79 2.50
C CYS A 40 2.28 -4.35 2.97
N ARG A 41 1.15 -3.76 2.57
CA ARG A 41 0.79 -2.37 2.93
C ARG A 41 0.43 -2.22 4.40
N ALA A 42 -0.20 -3.24 4.99
CA ALA A 42 -0.49 -3.26 6.42
C ALA A 42 0.79 -3.17 7.27
N ARG A 43 1.86 -3.88 6.86
CA ARG A 43 3.16 -3.79 7.53
C ARG A 43 3.81 -2.42 7.35
N ALA A 44 3.82 -1.89 6.12
CA ALA A 44 4.36 -0.55 5.86
C ALA A 44 3.71 0.50 6.79
N LEU A 45 2.37 0.50 6.88
CA LEU A 45 1.64 1.37 7.79
C LEU A 45 2.01 1.14 9.26
N ALA A 46 2.03 -0.12 9.71
CA ALA A 46 2.31 -0.44 11.12
C ALA A 46 3.71 0.03 11.58
N TYR A 47 4.72 -0.07 10.71
CA TYR A 47 6.10 0.26 11.07
C TYR A 47 6.49 1.72 10.77
N THR A 48 5.86 2.35 9.78
CA THR A 48 6.31 3.67 9.28
C THR A 48 5.25 4.75 9.36
N GLY A 49 3.99 4.38 9.61
CA GLY A 49 2.85 5.31 9.50
C GLY A 49 2.44 5.63 8.06
N ASP A 50 3.17 5.16 7.05
CA ASP A 50 2.87 5.40 5.62
C ASP A 50 2.55 4.08 4.91
N LEU A 51 1.38 4.01 4.27
CA LEU A 51 0.93 2.85 3.50
C LEU A 51 1.74 2.60 2.23
N PHE A 52 2.38 3.63 1.70
CA PHE A 52 2.94 3.62 0.35
C PHE A 52 4.45 3.45 0.31
N VAL A 53 5.13 3.45 1.46
CA VAL A 53 6.54 3.08 1.54
C VAL A 53 6.71 1.55 1.45
N SER A 54 7.95 1.12 1.26
CA SER A 54 8.31 -0.29 1.26
C SER A 54 8.01 -0.93 2.61
N ASP A 55 7.49 -2.16 2.60
CA ASP A 55 7.39 -2.98 3.80
C ASP A 55 8.77 -3.56 4.09
N LEU A 56 9.61 -2.76 4.71
CA LEU A 56 10.83 -3.29 5.28
C LEU A 56 10.41 -4.36 6.28
N CYS A 57 10.89 -5.58 6.04
CA CYS A 57 10.84 -6.62 7.05
C CYS A 57 11.88 -6.28 8.11
N VAL A 58 11.63 -5.22 8.90
CA VAL A 58 12.50 -4.85 10.01
C VAL A 58 12.57 -6.02 10.99
N PRO A 59 13.78 -6.33 11.45
CA PRO A 59 14.45 -5.50 12.45
C PRO A 59 15.59 -4.69 11.82
N LEU A 60 15.99 -3.60 12.48
CA LEU A 60 17.22 -2.82 12.27
C LEU A 60 17.15 -1.67 11.25
N TYR A 61 16.60 -0.53 11.69
CA TYR A 61 17.45 0.66 11.74
C TYR A 61 17.72 0.93 13.23
N SER A 62 18.83 0.38 13.70
CA SER A 62 19.62 0.96 14.79
C SER A 62 20.28 2.25 14.28
#